data_AF-A0A8J7XDD1-F1
#
_entry.id   AF-A0A8J7XDD1-F1
#
_cell.length_a   1.000
_cell.length_b   1.000
_cell.length_c   1.000
_cell.angle_alpha   90.00
_cell.angle_beta   90.00
_cell.angle_gamma   90.00
#
_symmetry.space_group_name_H-M   'P 1'
#
loop_
_entity.id
_entity.type
_entity.pdbx_description
1 polymer ?
#
loop_
_entity_poly.entity_id
_entity_poly.type
_entity_poly.pdbx_seq_one_letter_code
_entity_poly.pdbx_strand_id
1 'polypeptide(L)'
;MLVCAIGLGIVLLTIGCIMEDIDSLIGILDQKNRGGFDLDIVSISVTPENPGSGELVEISVRVANRGRRRSKETSLNLVIGSSEVSRLDIPPIEVDGESSLPLPNQLALPAGINTLKFILDPAGASNDVNKYNNVLATTIVVGEPSNTSSFSWNYEGINWDLDFRMPTDDIQGLKKDRSIYDYGQYVEYTTPGDRTVRALADALSFYSGQMEYQSYDEVSFVLAFVQDLPYTSDIETRGDNYPRYPIETLLDGGGDCEDSSALFASVISNPDFFNYGTA
;
A
#
# COMPACT_ATOMS: atom_id res chain seq x y z
N MET A 1 -44.15 -29.45 1.78
CA MET A 1 -43.62 -28.40 2.65
C MET A 1 -42.09 -28.41 2.55
N LEU A 2 -41.51 -27.97 1.42
CA LEU A 2 -40.09 -27.56 1.30
C LEU A 2 -39.76 -27.07 -0.13
N VAL A 3 -40.54 -26.15 -0.69
CA VAL A 3 -40.15 -25.46 -1.95
C VAL A 3 -40.59 -24.01 -1.84
N CYS A 4 -39.96 -23.24 -0.96
CA CYS A 4 -40.16 -21.78 -0.91
C CYS A 4 -39.06 -20.99 -0.18
N ALA A 5 -37.93 -21.60 0.20
CA ALA A 5 -36.92 -20.95 1.05
C ALA A 5 -35.61 -20.57 0.33
N ILE A 6 -35.39 -21.01 -0.92
CA ILE A 6 -34.11 -20.80 -1.62
C ILE A 6 -34.14 -19.55 -2.52
N GLY A 7 -35.33 -19.06 -2.89
CA GLY A 7 -35.49 -17.87 -3.75
C GLY A 7 -35.39 -16.52 -3.04
N LEU A 8 -35.57 -16.45 -1.71
CA LEU A 8 -35.48 -15.18 -0.96
C LEU A 8 -34.04 -14.85 -0.53
N GLY A 9 -33.20 -15.86 -0.28
CA GLY A 9 -31.82 -15.64 0.19
C GLY A 9 -30.88 -15.07 -0.87
N ILE A 10 -31.02 -15.51 -2.13
CA ILE A 10 -30.18 -15.04 -3.25
C ILE A 10 -30.56 -13.61 -3.67
N VAL A 11 -31.85 -13.26 -3.61
CA VAL A 11 -32.33 -11.91 -3.91
C VAL A 11 -31.88 -10.91 -2.84
N LEU A 12 -31.85 -11.29 -1.55
CA LEU A 12 -31.32 -10.44 -0.48
C LEU A 12 -29.80 -10.21 -0.57
N LEU A 13 -29.02 -11.23 -0.96
CA LEU A 13 -27.56 -11.11 -1.13
C LEU A 13 -27.19 -10.19 -2.31
N THR A 14 -27.91 -10.29 -3.43
CA THR A 14 -27.68 -9.38 -4.57
C THR A 14 -28.16 -7.95 -4.29
N ILE A 15 -29.23 -7.77 -3.51
CA ILE A 15 -29.71 -6.45 -3.12
C ILE A 15 -28.75 -5.80 -2.11
N GLY A 16 -28.09 -6.59 -1.24
CA GLY A 16 -27.07 -6.11 -0.30
C GLY A 16 -25.86 -5.49 -0.99
N CYS A 17 -25.19 -6.22 -1.90
CA CYS A 17 -24.07 -5.67 -2.68
C CYS A 17 -24.50 -4.48 -3.55
N ILE A 18 -25.67 -4.56 -4.20
CA ILE A 18 -26.17 -3.46 -5.03
C ILE A 18 -26.50 -2.23 -4.16
N MET A 19 -26.95 -2.40 -2.91
CA MET A 19 -27.21 -1.29 -2.00
C MET A 19 -25.91 -0.64 -1.50
N GLU A 20 -24.87 -1.41 -1.19
CA GLU A 20 -23.56 -0.86 -0.80
C GLU A 20 -22.91 -0.07 -1.96
N ASP A 21 -22.98 -0.61 -3.18
CA ASP A 21 -22.52 0.09 -4.40
C ASP A 21 -23.35 1.35 -4.67
N ILE A 22 -24.67 1.30 -4.47
CA ILE A 22 -25.56 2.45 -4.63
C ILE A 22 -25.32 3.49 -3.53
N ASP A 23 -25.07 3.10 -2.28
CA ASP A 23 -24.74 4.02 -1.18
C ASP A 23 -23.37 4.68 -1.40
N SER A 24 -22.40 3.94 -1.96
CA SER A 24 -21.13 4.49 -2.43
C SER A 24 -21.33 5.50 -3.58
N LEU A 25 -22.15 5.15 -4.59
CA LEU A 25 -22.50 6.05 -5.70
C LEU A 25 -23.33 7.26 -5.27
N ILE A 26 -24.27 7.11 -4.31
CA ILE A 26 -25.06 8.19 -3.72
C ILE A 26 -24.16 9.08 -2.86
N GLY A 27 -23.22 8.51 -2.11
CA GLY A 27 -22.18 9.23 -1.39
C GLY A 27 -21.33 10.08 -2.33
N ILE A 28 -20.87 9.51 -3.45
CA ILE A 28 -20.12 10.22 -4.50
C ILE A 28 -20.99 11.32 -5.16
N LEU A 29 -22.26 11.07 -5.45
CA LEU A 29 -23.15 12.03 -6.09
C LEU A 29 -23.65 13.15 -5.15
N ASP A 30 -23.81 12.89 -3.84
CA ASP A 30 -24.19 13.90 -2.84
C ASP A 30 -22.97 14.74 -2.40
N GLN A 31 -21.79 14.14 -2.25
CA GLN A 31 -20.51 14.85 -2.00
C GLN A 31 -20.16 15.80 -3.16
N LYS A 32 -20.31 15.33 -4.41
CA LYS A 32 -20.08 16.15 -5.62
C LYS A 32 -21.05 17.34 -5.74
N ASN A 33 -22.21 17.28 -5.07
CA ASN A 33 -23.22 18.34 -5.04
C ASN A 33 -23.16 19.25 -3.79
N ARG A 34 -22.54 18.83 -2.67
CA ARG A 34 -22.49 19.61 -1.42
C ARG A 34 -21.12 20.16 -1.01
N GLY A 35 -20.06 19.80 -1.74
CA GLY A 35 -18.73 20.42 -1.68
C GLY A 35 -18.16 20.57 -0.28
N GLY A 36 -17.53 19.52 0.26
CA GLY A 36 -16.75 19.57 1.50
C GLY A 36 -15.33 20.11 1.28
N PHE A 37 -14.49 20.04 2.31
CA PHE A 37 -13.04 20.07 2.14
C PHE A 37 -12.56 18.69 1.69
N ASP A 38 -11.43 18.62 1.02
CA ASP A 38 -10.81 17.36 0.55
C ASP A 38 -9.32 17.48 0.82
N LEU A 39 -8.85 16.91 1.93
CA LEU A 39 -7.44 16.95 2.27
C LEU A 39 -6.69 15.81 1.58
N ASP A 40 -5.47 16.12 1.14
CA ASP A 40 -4.67 15.26 0.27
C ASP A 40 -3.21 15.29 0.71
N ILE A 41 -2.64 14.13 1.02
CA ILE A 41 -1.19 14.00 1.26
C ILE A 41 -0.49 14.01 -0.10
N VAL A 42 0.00 15.18 -0.52
CA VAL A 42 0.60 15.38 -1.85
C VAL A 42 1.97 14.74 -1.99
N SER A 43 2.81 14.86 -0.96
CA SER A 43 4.17 14.32 -0.99
C SER A 43 4.79 14.24 0.40
N ILE A 44 5.70 13.28 0.56
CA ILE A 44 6.60 13.17 1.71
C ILE A 44 8.03 13.32 1.23
N SER A 45 8.86 14.01 2.00
CA SER A 45 10.31 14.06 1.77
C SER A 45 11.05 13.72 3.06
N VAL A 46 12.10 12.91 2.95
CA VAL A 46 12.97 12.55 4.08
C VAL A 46 14.38 13.08 3.82
N THR A 47 14.96 13.74 4.81
CA THR A 47 16.31 14.29 4.76
C THR A 47 17.17 13.75 5.90
N PRO A 48 18.35 13.16 5.63
CA PRO A 48 18.88 12.87 4.29
C PRO A 48 18.07 11.76 3.58
N GLU A 49 18.16 11.70 2.25
CA GLU A 49 17.45 10.70 1.43
C GLU A 49 17.95 9.27 1.69
N ASN A 50 19.24 9.12 2.01
CA ASN A 50 19.89 7.84 2.31
C ASN A 50 20.56 7.90 3.68
N PRO A 51 19.78 7.84 4.78
CA PRO A 51 20.30 8.00 6.13
C PRO A 51 21.20 6.84 6.54
N GLY A 52 22.31 7.17 7.22
CA GLY A 52 23.17 6.21 7.89
C GLY A 52 22.53 5.63 9.16
N SER A 53 23.05 4.50 9.64
CA SER A 53 22.59 3.92 10.91
C SER A 53 22.82 4.89 12.07
N GLY A 54 21.76 5.21 12.82
CA GLY A 54 21.80 6.15 13.94
C GLY A 54 21.80 7.63 13.54
N GLU A 55 21.72 7.93 12.23
CA GLU A 55 21.53 9.28 11.74
C GLU A 55 20.08 9.73 11.98
N LEU A 56 19.91 11.00 12.37
CA LEU A 56 18.61 11.59 12.58
C LEU A 56 18.01 12.01 11.23
N VAL A 57 16.75 11.66 11.00
CA VAL A 57 16.01 12.03 9.80
C VAL A 57 14.99 13.13 10.07
N GLU A 58 14.91 14.11 9.19
CA GLU A 58 13.82 15.08 9.14
C GLU A 58 12.81 14.65 8.07
N ILE A 59 11.54 14.54 8.46
CA ILE A 59 10.45 14.20 7.55
C ILE A 59 9.59 15.45 7.37
N SER A 60 9.41 15.86 6.12
CA SER A 60 8.49 16.94 5.75
C SER A 60 7.34 16.41 4.92
N VAL A 61 6.15 16.95 5.17
CA VAL A 61 4.90 16.54 4.53
C VAL A 61 4.25 17.73 3.86
N ARG A 62 3.81 17.55 2.61
CA ARG A 62 2.99 18.51 1.89
C ARG A 62 1.54 18.03 1.84
N VAL A 63 0.64 18.86 2.34
CA VAL A 63 -0.80 18.61 2.38
C VAL A 63 -1.51 19.67 1.54
N ALA A 64 -2.46 19.26 0.71
CA ALA A 64 -3.31 20.16 -0.07
C ALA A 64 -4.78 20.03 0.34
N ASN A 65 -5.57 21.07 0.08
CA ASN A 65 -7.01 20.99 0.09
C ASN A 65 -7.55 21.08 -1.34
N ARG A 66 -8.01 19.95 -1.89
CA ARG A 66 -8.62 19.79 -3.21
C ARG A 66 -10.13 20.04 -3.21
N GLY A 67 -10.70 20.34 -2.04
CA GLY A 67 -12.13 20.46 -1.84
C GLY A 67 -12.66 21.84 -2.20
N ARG A 68 -13.96 22.05 -1.97
CA ARG A 68 -14.65 23.34 -2.24
C ARG A 68 -14.88 24.18 -1.00
N ARG A 69 -14.42 23.72 0.17
CA ARG A 69 -14.48 24.46 1.43
C ARG A 69 -13.14 24.42 2.12
N ARG A 70 -12.86 25.47 2.88
CA ARG A 70 -11.75 25.54 3.82
C ARG A 70 -11.84 24.38 4.82
N SER A 71 -10.72 23.71 5.08
CA SER A 71 -10.64 22.69 6.13
C SER A 71 -10.70 23.31 7.53
N LYS A 72 -10.87 22.47 8.56
CA LYS A 72 -10.61 22.85 9.95
C LYS A 72 -9.15 22.54 10.29
N GLU A 73 -8.72 23.01 11.45
CA GLU A 73 -7.48 22.52 12.04
C GLU A 73 -7.62 21.01 12.28
N THR A 74 -6.58 20.26 11.95
CA THR A 74 -6.52 18.81 12.12
C THR A 74 -5.06 18.40 12.38
N SER A 75 -4.75 17.11 12.28
CA SER A 75 -3.39 16.61 12.39
C SER A 75 -3.11 15.50 11.38
N LEU A 76 -1.82 15.24 11.22
CA LEU A 76 -1.27 14.11 10.49
C LEU A 76 -0.43 13.27 11.45
N ASN A 77 -0.69 11.98 11.50
CA ASN A 77 0.00 11.04 12.37
C ASN A 77 0.97 10.21 11.53
N LEU A 78 2.22 10.08 11.99
CA LEU A 78 3.17 9.10 11.47
C LEU A 78 3.13 7.86 12.37
N VAL A 79 2.91 6.71 11.74
CA VAL A 79 2.89 5.39 12.36
C VAL A 79 4.04 4.55 11.81
N ILE A 80 4.79 3.91 12.70
CA ILE A 80 5.83 2.93 12.35
C ILE A 80 5.55 1.65 13.13
N GLY A 81 5.46 0.52 12.42
CA GLY A 81 4.90 -0.71 12.98
C GLY A 81 3.45 -0.47 13.41
N SER A 82 3.16 -0.67 14.70
CA SER A 82 1.83 -0.45 15.29
C SER A 82 1.74 0.84 16.14
N SER A 83 2.80 1.64 16.19
CA SER A 83 2.90 2.77 17.12
C SER A 83 2.85 4.10 16.38
N GLU A 84 2.04 5.03 16.86
CA GLU A 84 2.16 6.44 16.50
C GLU A 84 3.47 6.99 17.07
N VAL A 85 4.38 7.40 16.19
CA VAL A 85 5.73 7.87 16.56
C VAL A 85 5.85 9.39 16.53
N SER A 86 5.00 10.07 15.75
CA SER A 86 4.96 11.53 15.68
C SER A 86 3.59 12.00 15.20
N ARG A 87 3.24 13.23 15.60
CA ARG A 87 2.00 13.90 15.24
C ARG A 87 2.32 15.32 14.82
N LEU A 88 1.85 15.71 13.64
CA LEU A 88 2.00 17.05 13.08
C LEU A 88 0.65 17.76 13.09
N ASP A 89 0.57 18.91 13.74
CA ASP A 89 -0.61 19.77 13.67
C ASP A 89 -0.70 20.43 12.29
N ILE A 90 -1.84 20.26 11.63
CA ILE A 90 -2.12 20.81 10.32
C ILE A 90 -3.07 22.01 10.52
N PRO A 91 -2.61 23.24 10.25
CA PRO A 91 -3.48 24.40 10.33
C PRO A 91 -4.58 24.28 9.27
N PRO A 92 -5.70 25.01 9.43
CA PRO A 92 -6.72 25.01 8.40
C PRO A 92 -6.19 25.47 7.04
N ILE A 93 -6.57 24.77 5.99
CA ILE A 93 -6.13 25.01 4.61
C ILE A 93 -7.32 25.55 3.80
N GLU A 94 -7.12 26.71 3.16
CA GLU A 94 -8.12 27.31 2.25
C GLU A 94 -8.35 26.43 1.02
N VAL A 95 -9.43 26.69 0.27
CA VAL A 95 -9.71 26.02 -1.00
C VAL A 95 -8.53 26.20 -1.97
N ASP A 96 -8.11 25.11 -2.62
CA ASP A 96 -6.94 25.04 -3.50
C ASP A 96 -5.60 25.43 -2.82
N GLY A 97 -5.60 25.55 -1.49
CA GLY A 97 -4.43 25.87 -0.68
C GLY A 97 -3.58 24.64 -0.37
N GLU A 98 -2.34 24.89 0.06
CA GLU A 98 -1.40 23.85 0.46
C GLU A 98 -0.58 24.29 1.68
N SER A 99 -0.04 23.32 2.41
CA SER A 99 0.90 23.52 3.51
C SER A 99 2.02 22.50 3.42
N SER A 100 3.27 22.94 3.61
CA SER A 100 4.45 22.08 3.67
C SER A 100 5.09 22.26 5.04
N LEU A 101 5.05 21.22 5.87
CA LEU A 101 5.44 21.30 7.28
C LEU A 101 6.32 20.09 7.65
N PRO A 102 7.40 20.29 8.41
CA PRO A 102 8.17 19.19 9.00
C PRO A 102 7.43 18.58 10.19
N LEU A 103 7.59 17.27 10.40
CA LEU A 103 7.18 16.63 11.65
C LEU A 103 7.91 17.25 12.84
N PRO A 104 7.29 17.29 14.04
CA PRO A 104 7.99 17.77 15.22
C PRO A 104 9.07 16.76 15.62
N ASN A 105 10.32 17.26 15.63
CA ASN A 105 11.57 16.55 15.92
C ASN A 105 12.07 15.65 14.78
N GLN A 106 13.39 15.55 14.72
CA GLN A 106 14.06 14.55 13.89
C GLN A 106 13.95 13.16 14.54
N LEU A 107 13.87 12.11 13.73
CA LEU A 107 13.66 10.74 14.17
C LEU A 107 14.93 9.91 14.01
N ALA A 108 15.22 9.05 14.98
CA ALA A 108 16.22 8.00 14.83
C ALA A 108 15.52 6.70 14.40
N LEU A 109 15.49 6.45 13.09
CA LEU A 109 14.86 5.23 12.56
C LEU A 109 15.76 4.01 12.77
N PRO A 110 15.18 2.81 13.03
CA PRO A 110 15.93 1.56 13.06
C PRO A 110 16.73 1.33 11.76
N ALA A 111 17.90 0.69 11.86
CA ALA A 111 18.64 0.25 10.68
C ALA A 111 17.83 -0.78 9.88
N GLY A 112 17.95 -0.74 8.55
CA GLY A 112 17.19 -1.56 7.62
C GLY A 112 16.03 -0.83 6.96
N ILE A 113 15.17 -1.60 6.29
CA ILE A 113 13.92 -1.12 5.68
C ILE A 113 12.88 -0.83 6.77
N ASN A 114 12.27 0.36 6.68
CA ASN A 114 11.20 0.82 7.56
C ASN A 114 10.01 1.28 6.72
N THR A 115 8.82 0.82 7.07
CA THR A 115 7.56 1.30 6.48
C THR A 115 7.05 2.51 7.27
N LEU A 116 6.90 3.64 6.59
CA LEU A 116 6.35 4.88 7.13
C LEU A 116 4.90 4.99 6.68
N LYS A 117 3.97 5.12 7.64
CA LYS A 117 2.53 5.16 7.38
C LYS A 117 1.97 6.48 7.91
N PHE A 118 1.37 7.27 7.03
CA PHE A 118 0.83 8.58 7.33
C PHE A 118 -0.69 8.54 7.28
N ILE A 119 -1.34 9.10 8.30
CA ILE A 119 -2.79 9.21 8.39
C ILE A 119 -3.13 10.69 8.64
N LEU A 120 -3.78 11.31 7.67
CA LEU A 120 -4.27 12.68 7.71
C LEU A 120 -5.72 12.70 8.18
N ASP A 121 -6.04 13.68 9.04
CA ASP A 121 -7.35 13.86 9.64
C ASP A 121 -7.94 12.59 10.30
N PRO A 122 -7.19 11.88 11.17
CA PRO A 122 -7.63 10.61 11.75
C PRO A 122 -8.94 10.73 12.57
N ALA A 123 -9.25 11.91 13.11
CA ALA A 123 -10.48 12.17 13.87
C ALA A 123 -11.67 12.62 13.00
N GLY A 124 -11.42 13.03 11.75
CA GLY A 124 -12.39 13.66 10.85
C GLY A 124 -12.60 12.94 9.53
N ALA A 125 -11.96 11.78 9.31
CA ALA A 125 -11.92 11.03 8.05
C ALA A 125 -13.28 10.82 7.34
N SER A 126 -14.40 10.77 8.06
CA SER A 126 -15.74 10.63 7.47
C SER A 126 -16.36 11.93 6.93
N ASN A 127 -15.78 13.08 7.25
CA ASN A 127 -16.24 14.40 6.80
C ASN A 127 -15.45 14.92 5.59
N ASP A 128 -14.34 14.27 5.28
CA ASP A 128 -13.57 14.53 4.07
C ASP A 128 -14.31 13.98 2.85
N VAL A 129 -14.26 14.71 1.73
CA VAL A 129 -14.90 14.30 0.47
C VAL A 129 -14.24 13.03 -0.08
N ASN A 130 -12.92 12.92 0.03
CA ASN A 130 -12.15 11.77 -0.40
C ASN A 130 -11.32 11.28 0.79
N LYS A 131 -11.64 10.11 1.32
CA LYS A 131 -10.88 9.54 2.44
C LYS A 131 -9.66 8.73 1.98
N TYR A 132 -9.57 8.41 0.69
CA TYR A 132 -8.55 7.49 0.16
C TYR A 132 -7.19 8.17 0.00
N ASN A 133 -7.16 9.48 -0.24
CA ASN A 133 -5.96 10.33 -0.33
C ASN A 133 -5.53 10.93 1.04
N ASN A 134 -6.22 10.55 2.12
CA ASN A 134 -5.84 10.90 3.50
C ASN A 134 -4.85 9.90 4.11
N VAL A 135 -4.46 8.86 3.38
CA VAL A 135 -3.50 7.86 3.85
C VAL A 135 -2.39 7.68 2.83
N LEU A 136 -1.15 7.51 3.33
CA LEU A 136 0.01 7.29 2.47
C LEU A 136 1.02 6.38 3.18
N ALA A 137 1.47 5.34 2.50
CA ALA A 137 2.58 4.51 2.92
C ALA A 137 3.77 4.68 1.97
N THR A 138 4.98 4.63 2.53
CA THR A 138 6.24 4.58 1.77
C THR A 138 7.28 3.84 2.59
N THR A 139 8.39 3.44 1.96
CA THR A 139 9.52 2.87 2.70
C THR A 139 10.76 3.76 2.66
N ILE A 140 11.55 3.64 3.74
CA ILE A 140 12.89 4.20 3.84
C ILE A 140 13.87 3.13 4.30
N VAL A 141 15.07 3.16 3.73
CA VAL A 141 16.15 2.24 4.07
C VAL A 141 17.24 3.02 4.80
N VAL A 142 17.62 2.52 5.97
CA VAL A 142 18.57 3.18 6.89
C VAL A 142 19.82 2.32 7.05
N GLY A 143 21.00 2.91 6.82
CA GLY A 143 22.29 2.26 7.06
C GLY A 143 22.77 1.32 5.95
N GLU A 144 22.06 1.22 4.83
CA GLU A 144 22.45 0.42 3.66
C GLU A 144 21.93 1.05 2.35
N PRO A 145 22.57 0.78 1.19
CA PRO A 145 22.12 1.32 -0.09
C PRO A 145 20.77 0.74 -0.51
N SER A 146 19.95 1.51 -1.24
CA SER A 146 18.64 1.07 -1.72
C SER A 146 18.36 1.46 -3.17
N ASN A 147 17.41 0.74 -3.78
CA ASN A 147 16.80 1.10 -5.05
C ASN A 147 15.35 1.51 -4.80
N THR A 148 14.84 2.46 -5.58
CA THR A 148 13.45 2.93 -5.48
C THR A 148 12.66 2.46 -6.70
N SER A 149 11.50 1.85 -6.45
CA SER A 149 10.45 1.62 -7.45
C SER A 149 9.20 2.38 -7.01
N SER A 150 8.44 2.91 -7.98
CA SER A 150 7.14 3.53 -7.74
C SER A 150 6.07 2.68 -8.40
N PHE A 151 5.04 2.35 -7.64
CA PHE A 151 3.91 1.56 -8.12
C PHE A 151 2.63 2.38 -8.04
N SER A 152 1.77 2.21 -9.03
CA SER A 152 0.43 2.76 -9.06
C SER A 152 -0.52 1.65 -9.49
N TRP A 153 -1.66 1.47 -8.83
CA TRP A 153 -2.64 0.46 -9.25
C TRP A 153 -4.07 0.92 -8.95
N ASN A 154 -5.04 0.36 -9.66
CA ASN A 154 -6.45 0.62 -9.42
C ASN A 154 -7.13 -0.55 -8.69
N TYR A 155 -7.92 -0.24 -7.66
CA TYR A 155 -8.84 -1.19 -7.05
C TYR A 155 -10.17 -0.49 -6.77
N GLU A 156 -11.27 -1.06 -7.26
CA GLU A 156 -12.64 -0.51 -7.12
C GLU A 156 -12.78 0.97 -7.53
N GLY A 157 -12.03 1.38 -8.57
CA GLY A 157 -12.07 2.77 -9.06
C GLY A 157 -11.24 3.75 -8.25
N ILE A 158 -10.54 3.29 -7.19
CA ILE A 158 -9.57 4.08 -6.42
C ILE A 158 -8.16 3.78 -6.92
N ASN A 159 -7.41 4.84 -7.20
CA ASN A 159 -5.99 4.74 -7.54
C ASN A 159 -5.16 4.81 -6.26
N TRP A 160 -4.21 3.89 -6.15
CA TRP A 160 -3.26 3.79 -5.05
C TRP A 160 -1.86 3.97 -5.58
N ASP A 161 -1.00 4.58 -4.76
CA ASP A 161 0.40 4.82 -5.08
C ASP A 161 1.30 4.32 -3.93
N LEU A 162 2.47 3.79 -4.29
CA LEU A 162 3.48 3.34 -3.35
C LEU A 162 4.89 3.61 -3.90
N ASP A 163 5.57 4.58 -3.29
CA ASP A 163 7.02 4.74 -3.43
C ASP A 163 7.73 3.77 -2.49
N PHE A 164 8.44 2.81 -3.07
CA PHE A 164 9.00 1.65 -2.39
C PHE A 164 10.51 1.58 -2.58
N ARG A 165 11.25 1.87 -1.51
CA ARG A 165 12.69 1.64 -1.39
C ARG A 165 12.97 0.21 -0.92
N MET A 166 13.86 -0.46 -1.63
CA MET A 166 14.30 -1.83 -1.40
C MET A 166 15.81 -1.85 -1.11
N PRO A 167 16.26 -2.48 -0.01
CA PRO A 167 17.67 -2.67 0.25
C PRO A 167 18.38 -3.36 -0.93
N THR A 168 19.48 -2.79 -1.38
CA THR A 168 20.29 -3.37 -2.46
C THR A 168 20.87 -4.72 -2.05
N ASP A 169 21.16 -4.89 -0.75
CA ASP A 169 21.74 -6.12 -0.20
C ASP A 169 20.77 -7.31 -0.30
N ASP A 170 19.44 -7.07 -0.24
CA ASP A 170 18.43 -8.12 -0.41
C ASP A 170 18.47 -8.69 -1.83
N ILE A 171 18.68 -7.83 -2.83
CA ILE A 171 18.82 -8.22 -4.24
C ILE A 171 20.14 -8.99 -4.45
N GLN A 172 21.24 -8.53 -3.84
CA GLN A 172 22.55 -9.19 -3.98
C GLN A 172 22.62 -10.55 -3.26
N GLY A 173 21.81 -10.73 -2.21
CA GLY A 173 21.75 -11.94 -1.39
C GLY A 173 20.96 -13.08 -2.01
N LEU A 174 20.26 -12.87 -3.13
CA LEU A 174 19.42 -13.88 -3.78
C LEU A 174 20.25 -15.08 -4.27
N LYS A 175 19.64 -16.27 -4.23
CA LYS A 175 20.27 -17.49 -4.74
C LYS A 175 20.50 -17.36 -6.24
N LYS A 176 21.72 -17.68 -6.68
CA LYS A 176 22.13 -17.59 -8.09
C LYS A 176 21.83 -18.85 -8.89
N ASP A 177 21.73 -20.01 -8.23
CA ASP A 177 21.30 -21.24 -8.89
C ASP A 177 19.78 -21.23 -9.01
N ARG A 178 19.30 -21.28 -10.25
CA ARG A 178 17.87 -21.20 -10.62
C ARG A 178 17.38 -22.47 -11.33
N SER A 179 18.10 -23.57 -11.16
CA SER A 179 17.77 -24.82 -11.84
C SER A 179 16.44 -25.38 -11.33
N ILE A 180 15.43 -25.45 -12.21
CA ILE A 180 14.13 -26.08 -11.94
C ILE A 180 14.09 -27.46 -12.60
N TYR A 181 13.86 -28.49 -11.79
CA TYR A 181 13.74 -29.89 -12.21
C TYR A 181 12.32 -30.45 -11.97
N ASP A 182 11.54 -29.81 -11.09
CA ASP A 182 10.17 -30.17 -10.77
C ASP A 182 9.33 -28.91 -10.50
N TYR A 183 8.05 -28.94 -10.86
CA TYR A 183 7.14 -27.80 -10.70
C TYR A 183 6.97 -27.38 -9.23
N GLY A 184 7.11 -28.30 -8.28
CA GLY A 184 7.07 -27.98 -6.85
C GLY A 184 8.21 -27.07 -6.39
N GLN A 185 9.31 -26.96 -7.14
CA GLN A 185 10.44 -26.11 -6.78
C GLN A 185 10.15 -24.61 -6.96
N TYR A 186 9.12 -24.25 -7.73
CA TYR A 186 8.66 -22.86 -7.83
C TYR A 186 8.16 -22.31 -6.49
N VAL A 187 7.73 -23.18 -5.55
CA VAL A 187 7.38 -22.77 -4.19
C VAL A 187 8.58 -22.18 -3.44
N GLU A 188 9.81 -22.54 -3.79
CA GLU A 188 11.02 -21.95 -3.18
C GLU A 188 11.24 -20.47 -3.53
N TYR A 189 10.54 -19.96 -4.53
CA TYR A 189 10.53 -18.54 -4.90
C TYR A 189 9.50 -17.75 -4.10
N THR A 190 8.63 -18.43 -3.34
CA THR A 190 7.79 -17.74 -2.36
C THR A 190 8.60 -17.41 -1.11
N THR A 191 8.68 -16.13 -0.76
CA THR A 191 9.52 -15.63 0.34
C THR A 191 8.74 -14.77 1.34
N PRO A 192 7.68 -15.29 1.98
CA PRO A 192 6.83 -14.50 2.89
C PRO A 192 7.58 -13.93 4.10
N GLY A 193 8.67 -14.56 4.52
CA GLY A 193 9.50 -14.08 5.63
C GLY A 193 10.61 -13.09 5.25
N ASP A 194 10.81 -12.83 3.95
CA ASP A 194 11.80 -11.87 3.49
C ASP A 194 11.47 -10.45 3.99
N ARG A 195 12.48 -9.67 4.40
CA ARG A 195 12.23 -8.35 5.02
C ARG A 195 11.67 -7.32 4.04
N THR A 196 12.01 -7.40 2.75
CA THR A 196 11.44 -6.52 1.72
C THR A 196 10.01 -6.95 1.40
N VAL A 197 9.73 -8.25 1.30
CA VAL A 197 8.34 -8.75 1.16
C VAL A 197 7.48 -8.38 2.37
N ARG A 198 8.02 -8.49 3.60
CA ARG A 198 7.34 -8.03 4.83
C ARG A 198 7.01 -6.55 4.79
N ALA A 199 7.92 -5.69 4.31
CA ALA A 199 7.65 -4.26 4.21
C ALA A 199 6.56 -3.94 3.17
N LEU A 200 6.52 -4.66 2.05
CA LEU A 200 5.43 -4.54 1.07
C LEU A 200 4.10 -5.00 1.68
N ALA A 201 4.09 -6.14 2.37
CA ALA A 201 2.91 -6.65 3.06
C ALA A 201 2.39 -5.67 4.13
N ASP A 202 3.27 -5.03 4.90
CA ASP A 202 2.90 -3.98 5.87
C ASP A 202 2.21 -2.79 5.17
N ALA A 203 2.76 -2.30 4.06
CA ALA A 203 2.19 -1.19 3.31
C ALA A 203 0.80 -1.52 2.74
N LEU A 204 0.64 -2.70 2.13
CA LEU A 204 -0.64 -3.14 1.56
C LEU A 204 -1.68 -3.47 2.65
N SER A 205 -1.25 -4.06 3.77
CA SER A 205 -2.09 -4.31 4.95
C SER A 205 -2.55 -3.00 5.60
N PHE A 206 -1.70 -1.98 5.61
CA PHE A 206 -2.09 -0.66 6.06
C PHE A 206 -3.22 -0.08 5.23
N TYR A 207 -3.07 -0.04 3.90
CA TYR A 207 -4.12 0.52 3.04
C TYR A 207 -5.44 -0.24 3.15
N SER A 208 -5.40 -1.58 3.07
CA SER A 208 -6.59 -2.42 3.22
C SER A 208 -7.26 -2.24 4.59
N GLY A 209 -6.47 -2.17 5.67
CA GLY A 209 -6.97 -1.92 7.02
C GLY A 209 -7.59 -0.53 7.19
N GLN A 210 -7.02 0.52 6.59
CA GLN A 210 -7.62 1.87 6.59
C GLN A 210 -8.95 1.93 5.82
N MET A 211 -9.15 1.01 4.87
CA MET A 211 -10.41 0.87 4.14
C MET A 211 -11.37 -0.15 4.75
N GLU A 212 -10.99 -0.79 5.86
CA GLU A 212 -11.78 -1.81 6.54
C GLU A 212 -12.15 -3.01 5.64
N TYR A 213 -11.29 -3.30 4.65
CA TYR A 213 -11.49 -4.40 3.72
C TYR A 213 -11.61 -5.74 4.46
N GLN A 214 -12.62 -6.51 4.09
CA GLN A 214 -12.78 -7.88 4.57
C GLN A 214 -11.91 -8.82 3.73
N SER A 215 -11.75 -10.08 4.16
CA SER A 215 -10.79 -11.00 3.53
C SER A 215 -10.91 -11.15 2.01
N TYR A 216 -12.11 -11.05 1.45
CA TYR A 216 -12.30 -11.08 0.00
C TYR A 216 -11.67 -9.84 -0.67
N ASP A 217 -11.97 -8.65 -0.16
CA ASP A 217 -11.48 -7.38 -0.71
C ASP A 217 -10.00 -7.20 -0.44
N GLU A 218 -9.51 -7.65 0.72
CA GLU A 218 -8.10 -7.59 1.09
C GLU A 218 -7.23 -8.42 0.12
N VAL A 219 -7.63 -9.66 -0.17
CA VAL A 219 -6.92 -10.51 -1.14
C VAL A 219 -7.05 -9.97 -2.56
N SER A 220 -8.23 -9.47 -2.93
CA SER A 220 -8.48 -8.89 -4.26
C SER A 220 -7.71 -7.59 -4.49
N PHE A 221 -7.54 -6.78 -3.43
CA PHE A 221 -6.72 -5.57 -3.44
C PHE A 221 -5.24 -5.87 -3.67
N VAL A 222 -4.69 -6.86 -2.96
CA VAL A 222 -3.31 -7.32 -3.16
C VAL A 222 -3.15 -7.92 -4.57
N LEU A 223 -4.15 -8.68 -5.04
CA LEU A 223 -4.13 -9.23 -6.39
C LEU A 223 -4.12 -8.13 -7.45
N ALA A 224 -4.92 -7.07 -7.26
CA ALA A 224 -4.95 -5.93 -8.17
C ALA A 224 -3.59 -5.22 -8.25
N PHE A 225 -2.90 -5.03 -7.12
CA PHE A 225 -1.51 -4.53 -7.11
C PHE A 225 -0.58 -5.39 -7.97
N VAL A 226 -0.59 -6.72 -7.76
CA VAL A 226 0.29 -7.62 -8.50
C VAL A 226 -0.05 -7.67 -9.99
N GLN A 227 -1.33 -7.66 -10.35
CA GLN A 227 -1.80 -7.73 -11.72
C GLN A 227 -1.65 -6.42 -12.50
N ASP A 228 -1.41 -5.30 -11.83
CA ASP A 228 -1.09 -4.02 -12.49
C ASP A 228 0.37 -4.00 -13.01
N LEU A 229 1.25 -4.83 -12.43
CA LEU A 229 2.61 -4.96 -12.91
C LEU A 229 2.64 -5.47 -14.38
N PRO A 230 3.41 -4.84 -15.27
CA PRO A 230 3.59 -5.29 -16.63
C PRO A 230 3.99 -6.77 -16.74
N TYR A 231 3.31 -7.48 -17.64
CA TYR A 231 3.77 -8.81 -18.05
C TYR A 231 5.08 -8.67 -18.84
N THR A 232 6.15 -9.28 -18.36
CA THR A 232 7.44 -9.32 -19.07
C THR A 232 7.93 -10.75 -19.18
N SER A 233 8.26 -11.17 -20.40
CA SER A 233 8.71 -12.55 -20.62
C SER A 233 10.20 -12.69 -20.31
N ASP A 234 10.59 -13.87 -19.80
CA ASP A 234 12.00 -14.17 -19.52
C ASP A 234 12.87 -14.10 -20.77
N ILE A 235 12.37 -14.61 -21.90
CA ILE A 235 13.11 -14.65 -23.17
C ILE A 235 13.58 -13.24 -23.57
N GLU A 236 12.77 -12.23 -23.28
CA GLU A 236 13.05 -10.84 -23.63
C GLU A 236 13.95 -10.12 -22.62
N THR A 237 14.03 -10.61 -21.38
CA THR A 237 14.62 -9.89 -20.25
C THR A 237 15.83 -10.58 -19.63
N ARG A 238 15.83 -11.92 -19.53
CA ARG A 238 16.78 -12.70 -18.73
C ARG A 238 17.24 -14.02 -19.38
N GLY A 239 16.58 -14.53 -20.42
CA GLY A 239 16.88 -15.81 -21.08
C GLY A 239 15.72 -16.81 -21.04
N ASP A 240 15.96 -18.10 -21.27
CA ASP A 240 14.92 -19.13 -21.15
C ASP A 240 14.83 -19.66 -19.71
N ASN A 241 13.62 -19.71 -19.13
CA ASN A 241 13.31 -20.17 -17.77
C ASN A 241 14.11 -19.48 -16.65
N TYR A 242 13.83 -18.21 -16.39
CA TYR A 242 14.43 -17.43 -15.30
C TYR A 242 13.35 -17.07 -14.25
N PRO A 243 13.05 -17.99 -13.31
CA PRO A 243 12.12 -17.68 -12.21
C PRO A 243 12.65 -16.51 -11.38
N ARG A 244 11.85 -15.46 -11.16
CA ARG A 244 12.22 -14.30 -10.34
C ARG A 244 11.78 -14.49 -8.89
N TYR A 245 12.63 -14.04 -7.96
CA TYR A 245 12.17 -13.80 -6.60
C TYR A 245 11.24 -12.57 -6.57
N PRO A 246 10.32 -12.48 -5.59
CA PRO A 246 9.42 -11.34 -5.43
C PRO A 246 10.12 -9.97 -5.48
N ILE A 247 11.30 -9.86 -4.87
CA ILE A 247 12.10 -8.61 -4.88
C ILE A 247 12.55 -8.25 -6.30
N GLU A 248 12.90 -9.23 -7.14
CA GLU A 248 13.29 -8.99 -8.53
C GLU A 248 12.09 -8.57 -9.37
N THR A 249 10.91 -9.18 -9.17
CA THR A 249 9.67 -8.78 -9.86
C THR A 249 9.32 -7.32 -9.54
N LEU A 250 9.50 -6.89 -8.29
CA LEU A 250 9.28 -5.51 -7.85
C LEU A 250 10.34 -4.53 -8.42
N LEU A 251 11.61 -4.95 -8.46
CA LEU A 251 12.70 -4.13 -8.98
C LEU A 251 12.66 -3.97 -10.50
N ASP A 252 12.41 -5.07 -11.21
CA ASP A 252 12.30 -5.09 -12.67
C ASP A 252 10.97 -4.46 -13.15
N GLY A 253 10.01 -4.28 -12.24
CA GLY A 253 8.72 -3.66 -12.52
C GLY A 253 7.80 -4.56 -13.35
N GLY A 254 7.87 -5.88 -13.15
CA GLY A 254 7.12 -6.86 -13.92
C GLY A 254 7.76 -8.25 -13.93
N GLY A 255 7.00 -9.21 -14.45
CA GLY A 255 7.40 -10.61 -14.59
C GLY A 255 6.34 -11.40 -15.33
N ASP A 256 6.55 -12.70 -15.50
CA ASP A 256 5.57 -13.55 -16.16
C ASP A 256 4.55 -14.14 -15.16
N CYS A 257 3.79 -15.16 -15.57
CA CYS A 257 2.76 -15.76 -14.72
C CYS A 257 3.33 -16.39 -13.44
N GLU A 258 4.53 -16.98 -13.51
CA GLU A 258 5.16 -17.64 -12.39
C GLU A 258 5.67 -16.61 -11.37
N ASP A 259 6.37 -15.58 -11.85
CA ASP A 259 6.88 -14.47 -11.04
C ASP A 259 5.77 -13.74 -10.28
N SER A 260 4.67 -13.45 -11.00
CA SER A 260 3.50 -12.78 -10.42
C SER A 260 2.83 -13.66 -9.37
N SER A 261 2.76 -14.98 -9.61
CA SER A 261 2.20 -15.93 -8.65
C SER A 261 3.07 -16.04 -7.40
N ALA A 262 4.40 -16.06 -7.56
CA ALA A 262 5.34 -16.09 -6.45
C ALA A 262 5.27 -14.81 -5.61
N LEU A 263 5.22 -13.63 -6.24
CA LEU A 263 5.04 -12.35 -5.55
C LEU A 263 3.73 -12.31 -4.78
N PHE A 264 2.61 -12.61 -5.44
CA PHE A 264 1.28 -12.61 -4.81
C PHE A 264 1.25 -13.54 -3.60
N ALA A 265 1.66 -14.81 -3.79
CA ALA A 265 1.68 -15.81 -2.73
C ALA A 265 2.53 -15.37 -1.53
N SER A 266 3.71 -14.81 -1.79
CA SER A 266 4.62 -14.33 -0.72
C SER A 266 4.01 -13.22 0.12
N VAL A 267 3.25 -12.31 -0.51
CA VAL A 267 2.58 -11.22 0.20
C VAL A 267 1.39 -11.75 1.02
N ILE A 268 0.45 -12.46 0.39
CA ILE A 268 -0.77 -12.90 1.09
C ILE A 268 -0.50 -13.95 2.17
N SER A 269 0.55 -14.74 2.05
CA SER A 269 0.94 -15.73 3.06
C SER A 269 1.89 -15.17 4.12
N ASN A 270 2.12 -13.87 4.14
CA ASN A 270 2.96 -13.22 5.14
C ASN A 270 2.33 -13.39 6.54
N PRO A 271 3.04 -13.99 7.52
CA PRO A 271 2.45 -14.36 8.81
C PRO A 271 2.14 -13.19 9.74
N ASP A 272 2.74 -12.01 9.50
CA ASP A 272 2.58 -10.85 10.39
C ASP A 272 1.42 -9.94 9.98
N PHE A 273 1.00 -9.99 8.72
CA PHE A 273 0.06 -9.02 8.14
C PHE A 273 -1.22 -9.67 7.61
N PHE A 274 -1.12 -10.64 6.69
CA PHE A 274 -2.28 -11.23 6.00
C PHE A 274 -2.59 -12.66 6.46
N ASN A 275 -1.55 -13.49 6.58
CA ASN A 275 -1.64 -14.86 7.09
C ASN A 275 -2.66 -15.76 6.34
N TYR A 276 -2.81 -15.60 5.03
CA TYR A 276 -3.60 -16.51 4.20
C TYR A 276 -2.78 -17.73 3.78
N GLY A 277 -3.41 -18.91 3.77
CA GLY A 277 -2.77 -20.14 3.28
C GLY A 277 -1.75 -20.78 4.22
N THR A 278 -1.63 -20.30 5.47
CA THR A 278 -0.88 -20.96 6.54
C THR A 278 -1.85 -21.83 7.36
N ALA A 279 -1.66 -23.14 7.30
CA ALA A 279 -2.34 -24.13 8.15
C ALA A 279 -1.31 -24.85 9.02
#